data_AF-A0A935FZD2-F1
#
_entry.id   AF-A0A935FZD2-F1
#
_cell.length_a   1.000
_cell.length_b   1.000
_cell.length_c   1.000
_cell.angle_alpha   90.00
_cell.angle_beta   90.00
_cell.angle_gamma   90.00
#
_symmetry.space_group_name_H-M   'P 1'
#
loop_
_entity.id
_entity.type
_entity.pdbx_description
1 polymer ?
#
loop_
_entity_poly.entity_id
_entity_poly.type
_entity_poly.pdbx_seq_one_letter_code
_entity_poly.pdbx_strand_id
1 'polypeptide(L)'
;MADVLANDVVGDAASNLSDILALTRAHLEAGDEVEAELSLRKISSDQPMALDERLCFVGLVAAVTPARGKGPFLGMREAWLTTPMKEERLVDGLRGALALGEHELADQIARRLMGEEGVRRVFQSALAVYARYQRQQDFRNIQKAAALARISTETAGATKVVTPDAAPPEVAAEKSTMAAPDQVWVAPSSRQA
;
A
#
# COMPACT_ATOMS: atom_id res chain seq x y z
N MET A 1 21.37 -48.00 -25.30
CA MET A 1 19.92 -47.77 -25.55
C MET A 1 19.21 -47.96 -24.22
N ALA A 2 18.26 -47.08 -23.91
CA ALA A 2 17.65 -46.78 -22.60
C ALA A 2 18.59 -45.96 -21.68
N ASP A 3 18.25 -44.78 -21.18
CA ASP A 3 16.93 -44.15 -21.07
C ASP A 3 17.10 -42.62 -21.08
N VAL A 4 16.56 -41.97 -22.11
CA VAL A 4 16.51 -40.51 -22.26
C VAL A 4 15.15 -40.09 -21.73
N LEU A 5 15.05 -39.89 -20.41
CA LEU A 5 13.87 -39.35 -19.74
C LEU A 5 14.30 -38.31 -18.70
N ALA A 6 14.95 -37.24 -19.16
CA ALA A 6 15.27 -36.08 -18.33
C ALA A 6 15.38 -34.80 -19.16
N ASN A 7 14.33 -34.46 -19.89
CA ASN A 7 13.96 -33.07 -20.18
C ASN A 7 12.73 -33.05 -21.09
N ASP A 8 11.56 -33.20 -20.49
CA ASP A 8 10.34 -32.65 -21.07
C ASP A 8 9.95 -31.44 -20.21
N VAL A 9 10.79 -30.40 -20.25
CA VAL A 9 10.40 -29.06 -19.79
C VAL A 9 9.55 -28.48 -20.91
N VAL A 10 8.31 -28.91 -20.99
CA VAL A 10 7.30 -28.27 -21.83
C VAL A 10 6.72 -27.12 -21.02
N GLY A 11 7.07 -25.90 -21.41
CA GLY A 11 6.53 -24.66 -20.84
C GLY A 11 7.58 -23.88 -20.07
N ASP A 12 7.84 -22.67 -20.55
CA ASP A 12 8.65 -21.64 -19.90
C ASP A 12 8.41 -21.62 -18.38
N ALA A 13 9.44 -21.72 -17.56
CA ALA A 13 9.30 -21.89 -16.10
C ALA A 13 8.44 -20.78 -15.45
N ALA A 14 8.42 -19.58 -16.07
CA ALA A 14 7.56 -18.48 -15.69
C ALA A 14 6.07 -18.71 -16.06
N SER A 15 5.79 -19.28 -17.23
CA SER A 15 4.44 -19.65 -17.65
C SER A 15 3.82 -20.71 -16.73
N ASN A 16 4.64 -21.60 -16.16
CA ASN A 16 4.18 -22.59 -15.19
C ASN A 16 3.97 -22.02 -13.78
N LEU A 17 4.79 -21.05 -13.33
CA LEU A 17 4.72 -20.54 -11.96
C LEU A 17 3.38 -19.85 -11.66
N SER A 18 2.96 -18.90 -12.51
CA SER A 18 1.72 -18.16 -12.28
C SER A 18 0.50 -19.09 -12.25
N ASP A 19 0.48 -20.06 -13.16
CA ASP A 19 -0.61 -21.04 -13.29
C ASP A 19 -0.65 -21.99 -12.09
N ILE A 20 0.51 -22.49 -11.63
CA ILE A 20 0.58 -23.30 -10.41
C ILE A 20 0.10 -22.49 -9.19
N LEU A 21 0.51 -21.24 -9.04
CA LEU A 21 0.06 -20.40 -7.92
C LEU A 21 -1.45 -20.15 -7.99
N ALA A 22 -2.01 -19.90 -9.19
CA ALA A 22 -3.45 -19.75 -9.38
C ALA A 22 -4.21 -21.03 -9.05
N LEU A 23 -3.74 -22.18 -9.53
CA LEU A 23 -4.32 -23.49 -9.24
C LEU A 23 -4.29 -23.81 -7.74
N THR A 24 -3.16 -23.52 -7.07
CA THR A 24 -3.01 -23.70 -5.63
C THR A 24 -4.05 -22.88 -4.85
N ARG A 25 -4.30 -21.63 -5.25
CA ARG A 25 -5.34 -20.79 -4.64
C ARG A 25 -6.73 -21.40 -4.81
N ALA A 26 -7.04 -21.91 -6.00
CA ALA A 26 -8.32 -22.56 -6.26
C ALA A 26 -8.53 -23.79 -5.36
N HIS A 27 -7.50 -24.63 -5.17
CA HIS A 27 -7.56 -25.76 -4.25
C HIS A 27 -7.77 -25.31 -2.79
N LEU A 28 -7.04 -24.27 -2.35
CA LEU A 28 -7.22 -23.70 -1.00
C LEU A 28 -8.63 -23.13 -0.77
N GLU A 29 -9.22 -22.51 -1.80
CA GLU A 29 -10.59 -21.99 -1.76
C GLU A 29 -11.63 -23.11 -1.75
N ALA A 30 -11.35 -24.23 -2.42
CA ALA A 30 -12.16 -25.44 -2.36
C ALA A 30 -11.98 -26.26 -1.06
N GLY A 31 -10.98 -25.94 -0.24
CA GLY A 31 -10.63 -26.69 0.97
C GLY A 31 -9.82 -27.97 0.71
N ASP A 32 -9.26 -28.11 -0.49
CA ASP A 32 -8.45 -29.26 -0.90
C ASP A 32 -6.95 -28.99 -0.64
N GLU A 33 -6.55 -29.16 0.62
CA GLU A 33 -5.17 -28.86 1.05
C GLU A 33 -4.15 -29.84 0.47
N VAL A 34 -4.55 -31.07 0.16
CA VAL A 34 -3.66 -32.09 -0.41
C VAL A 34 -3.29 -31.72 -1.84
N GLU A 35 -4.27 -31.40 -2.69
CA GLU A 35 -3.98 -30.97 -4.07
C GLU A 35 -3.25 -29.62 -4.11
N ALA A 36 -3.55 -28.71 -3.18
CA ALA A 36 -2.78 -27.47 -3.03
C ALA A 36 -1.30 -27.73 -2.69
N GLU A 37 -1.00 -28.76 -1.89
CA GLU A 37 0.38 -29.13 -1.59
C GLU A 37 1.07 -29.74 -2.82
N LEU A 38 0.38 -30.64 -3.52
CA LEU A 38 0.88 -31.30 -4.71
C LEU A 38 1.18 -30.31 -5.83
N SER A 39 0.36 -29.29 -6.02
CA SER A 39 0.63 -28.21 -6.98
C SER A 39 1.90 -27.44 -6.61
N LEU A 40 2.07 -27.04 -5.34
CA LEU A 40 3.25 -26.31 -4.88
C LEU A 40 4.55 -27.11 -4.95
N ARG A 41 4.49 -28.45 -4.90
CA ARG A 41 5.67 -29.32 -5.07
C ARG A 41 6.24 -29.31 -6.50
N LYS A 42 5.46 -28.86 -7.49
CA LYS A 42 5.90 -28.69 -8.88
C LYS A 42 6.81 -27.47 -9.06
N ILE A 43 6.81 -26.54 -8.10
CA ILE A 43 7.69 -25.37 -8.10
C ILE A 43 8.99 -25.72 -7.38
N SER A 44 10.11 -25.54 -8.06
CA SER A 44 11.43 -25.63 -7.43
C SER A 44 11.64 -24.45 -6.47
N SER A 45 12.10 -24.71 -5.24
CA SER A 45 12.39 -23.65 -4.26
C SER A 45 13.52 -22.71 -4.70
N ASP A 46 14.41 -23.22 -5.56
CA ASP A 46 15.67 -22.57 -5.90
C ASP A 46 15.59 -21.78 -7.21
N GLN A 47 14.46 -21.85 -7.91
CA GLN A 47 14.27 -21.06 -9.12
C GLN A 47 14.26 -19.55 -8.78
N PRO A 48 14.80 -18.70 -9.67
CA PRO A 48 14.71 -17.26 -9.50
C PRO A 48 13.23 -16.83 -9.56
N MET A 49 12.83 -15.95 -8.65
CA MET A 49 11.47 -15.40 -8.59
C MET A 49 11.57 -13.91 -8.25
N ALA A 50 10.70 -13.10 -8.83
CA ALA A 50 10.52 -11.73 -8.35
C ALA A 50 10.02 -11.74 -6.90
N LEU A 51 10.21 -10.63 -6.18
CA LEU A 51 9.87 -10.57 -4.75
C LEU A 51 8.37 -10.82 -4.49
N ASP A 52 7.50 -10.30 -5.34
CA ASP A 52 6.05 -10.46 -5.26
C ASP A 52 5.60 -11.90 -5.57
N GLU A 53 6.24 -12.54 -6.54
CA GLU A 53 6.07 -13.98 -6.82
C GLU A 53 6.55 -14.84 -5.66
N ARG A 54 7.70 -14.48 -5.07
CA ARG A 54 8.25 -15.16 -3.90
C ARG A 54 7.30 -15.04 -2.71
N LEU A 55 6.71 -13.87 -2.47
CA LEU A 55 5.69 -13.69 -1.42
C LEU A 55 4.52 -14.66 -1.63
N CYS A 56 4.01 -14.79 -2.86
CA CYS A 56 2.93 -15.72 -3.15
C CYS A 56 3.34 -17.15 -2.87
N PHE A 57 4.50 -17.55 -3.40
CA PHE A 57 4.99 -18.91 -3.24
C PHE A 57 5.19 -19.27 -1.76
N VAL A 58 5.97 -18.48 -1.02
CA VAL A 58 6.25 -18.79 0.39
C VAL A 58 5.02 -18.60 1.29
N GLY A 59 4.13 -17.66 0.95
CA GLY A 59 2.86 -17.45 1.66
C GLY A 59 1.90 -18.62 1.48
N LEU A 60 1.76 -19.14 0.25
CA LEU A 60 0.94 -20.32 -0.01
C LEU A 60 1.56 -21.59 0.57
N VAL A 61 2.89 -21.75 0.52
CA VAL A 61 3.58 -22.85 1.22
C VAL A 61 3.35 -22.77 2.73
N ALA A 62 3.40 -21.59 3.33
CA ALA A 62 3.09 -21.40 4.75
C ALA A 62 1.62 -21.69 5.08
N ALA A 63 0.70 -21.40 4.15
CA ALA A 63 -0.72 -21.69 4.32
C ALA A 63 -1.05 -23.19 4.23
N VAL A 64 -0.41 -23.92 3.32
CA VAL A 64 -0.66 -25.36 3.10
C VAL A 64 0.19 -26.22 4.03
N THR A 65 1.47 -25.87 4.19
CA THR A 65 2.44 -26.63 5.00
C THR A 65 3.21 -25.69 5.93
N PRO A 66 2.61 -25.28 7.06
CA PRO A 66 3.20 -24.30 8.00
C PRO A 66 4.65 -24.61 8.41
N ALA A 67 4.95 -25.88 8.68
CA ALA A 67 6.28 -26.32 9.09
C ALA A 67 7.37 -26.04 8.04
N ARG A 68 7.03 -26.17 6.74
CA ARG A 68 7.94 -25.91 5.62
C ARG A 68 8.03 -24.41 5.30
N GLY A 69 6.90 -23.70 5.38
CA GLY A 69 6.83 -22.29 4.97
C GLY A 69 7.33 -21.29 6.00
N LYS A 70 7.30 -21.63 7.30
CA LYS A 70 7.57 -20.66 8.38
C LYS A 70 8.93 -19.95 8.26
N GLY A 71 10.01 -20.70 8.13
CA GLY A 71 11.37 -20.15 8.06
C GLY A 71 11.55 -19.19 6.88
N PRO A 72 11.33 -19.65 5.63
CA PRO A 72 11.44 -18.81 4.45
C PRO A 72 10.52 -17.58 4.47
N PHE A 73 9.29 -17.73 4.96
CA PHE A 73 8.32 -16.65 5.01
C PHE A 73 8.71 -15.55 6.00
N LEU A 74 9.09 -15.92 7.23
CA LEU A 74 9.44 -14.95 8.28
C LEU A 74 10.84 -14.35 8.09
N GLY A 75 11.75 -15.06 7.42
CA GLY A 75 13.07 -14.53 7.06
C GLY A 75 13.02 -13.31 6.12
N MET A 76 11.88 -13.08 5.46
CA MET A 76 11.68 -11.98 4.52
C MET A 76 10.72 -10.90 5.04
N ARG A 77 10.40 -10.91 6.35
CA ARG A 77 9.42 -10.01 6.97
C ARG A 77 9.63 -8.55 6.60
N GLU A 78 10.86 -8.05 6.70
CA GLU A 78 11.16 -6.65 6.40
C GLU A 78 10.92 -6.30 4.92
N ALA A 79 11.28 -7.20 4.01
CA ALA A 79 11.05 -7.02 2.58
C ALA A 79 9.55 -6.94 2.25
N TRP A 80 8.71 -7.77 2.90
CA TRP A 80 7.25 -7.75 2.75
C TRP A 80 6.61 -6.43 3.16
N LEU A 81 7.23 -5.69 4.08
CA LEU A 81 6.66 -4.45 4.62
C LEU A 81 7.18 -3.20 3.93
N THR A 82 8.39 -3.25 3.36
CA THR A 82 9.08 -2.08 2.81
C THR A 82 9.02 -1.98 1.29
N THR A 83 8.90 -3.10 0.58
CA THR A 83 9.03 -3.09 -0.89
C THR A 83 7.67 -3.04 -1.58
N PRO A 84 7.39 -2.07 -2.48
CA PRO A 84 6.15 -1.98 -3.27
C PRO A 84 5.75 -3.30 -3.94
N MET A 85 4.47 -3.67 -3.87
CA MET A 85 3.94 -4.96 -4.32
C MET A 85 2.52 -4.80 -4.84
N LYS A 86 2.14 -5.68 -5.78
CA LYS A 86 0.77 -5.76 -6.27
C LYS A 86 -0.18 -6.26 -5.19
N GLU A 87 -1.39 -5.73 -5.17
CA GLU A 87 -2.38 -5.97 -4.13
C GLU A 87 -2.82 -7.44 -4.07
N GLU A 88 -2.92 -8.11 -5.21
CA GLU A 88 -3.27 -9.53 -5.28
C GLU A 88 -2.24 -10.41 -4.56
N ARG A 89 -0.96 -9.99 -4.60
CA ARG A 89 0.18 -10.73 -4.04
C ARG A 89 0.21 -10.59 -2.51
N LEU A 90 -0.20 -9.43 -1.99
CA LEU A 90 -0.33 -9.20 -0.55
C LEU A 90 -1.37 -10.12 0.11
N VAL A 91 -2.43 -10.52 -0.62
CA VAL A 91 -3.44 -11.46 -0.10
C VAL A 91 -2.83 -12.82 0.23
N ASP A 92 -1.89 -13.32 -0.59
CA ASP A 92 -1.17 -14.57 -0.28
C ASP A 92 -0.25 -14.42 0.92
N GLY A 93 0.35 -13.23 1.09
CA GLY A 93 1.08 -12.87 2.30
C GLY A 93 0.20 -12.91 3.56
N LEU A 94 -1.03 -12.39 3.48
CA LEU A 94 -2.00 -12.47 4.58
C LEU A 94 -2.37 -13.92 4.91
N ARG A 95 -2.61 -14.75 3.90
CA ARG A 95 -2.90 -16.19 4.08
C ARG A 95 -1.78 -16.88 4.83
N GLY A 96 -0.54 -16.70 4.39
CA GLY A 96 0.64 -17.29 5.02
C GLY A 96 0.85 -16.81 6.45
N ALA A 97 0.78 -15.49 6.69
CA ALA A 97 0.98 -14.93 8.03
C ALA A 97 -0.07 -15.44 9.04
N LEU A 98 -1.35 -15.49 8.65
CA LEU A 98 -2.41 -15.99 9.52
C LEU A 98 -2.30 -17.49 9.77
N ALA A 99 -1.95 -18.29 8.75
CA ALA A 99 -1.72 -19.74 8.90
C ALA A 99 -0.60 -20.06 9.91
N LEU A 100 0.42 -19.20 9.96
CA LEU A 100 1.54 -19.33 10.89
C LEU A 100 1.24 -18.78 12.31
N GLY A 101 0.06 -18.18 12.52
CA GLY A 101 -0.27 -17.49 13.77
C GLY A 101 0.43 -16.13 13.96
N GLU A 102 1.03 -15.59 12.90
CA GLU A 102 1.80 -14.33 12.92
C GLU A 102 0.85 -13.15 12.68
N HIS A 103 -0.06 -12.94 13.66
CA HIS A 103 -1.14 -11.96 13.58
C HIS A 103 -0.64 -10.52 13.38
N GLU A 104 0.42 -10.12 14.08
CA GLU A 104 0.99 -8.78 13.95
C GLU A 104 1.56 -8.52 12.55
N LEU A 105 2.16 -9.55 11.93
CA LEU A 105 2.64 -9.44 10.55
C LEU A 105 1.48 -9.37 9.56
N ALA A 106 0.45 -10.19 9.76
CA ALA A 106 -0.77 -10.14 8.95
C ALA A 106 -1.43 -8.74 9.02
N ASP A 107 -1.49 -8.14 10.21
CA ASP A 107 -2.11 -6.85 10.43
C ASP A 107 -1.29 -5.72 9.77
N GLN A 108 0.04 -5.80 9.82
CA GLN A 108 0.92 -4.86 9.10
C GLN A 108 0.78 -4.97 7.58
N ILE A 109 0.75 -6.18 7.04
CA ILE A 109 0.49 -6.41 5.60
C ILE A 109 -0.91 -5.88 5.22
N ALA A 110 -1.92 -6.08 6.08
CA ALA A 110 -3.28 -5.58 5.82
C ALA A 110 -3.36 -4.05 5.86
N ARG A 111 -2.68 -3.39 6.81
CA ARG A 111 -2.59 -1.92 6.85
C ARG A 111 -1.96 -1.37 5.57
N ARG A 112 -0.89 -2.03 5.14
CA ARG A 112 -0.23 -1.68 3.88
C ARG A 112 -1.18 -1.85 2.69
N LEU A 113 -1.85 -3.00 2.58
CA LEU A 113 -2.84 -3.26 1.54
C LEU A 113 -3.94 -2.18 1.52
N MET A 114 -4.38 -1.68 2.67
CA MET A 114 -5.35 -0.57 2.75
C MET A 114 -4.79 0.77 2.25
N GLY A 115 -3.47 0.94 2.20
CA GLY A 115 -2.82 2.12 1.63
C GLY A 115 -2.79 2.12 0.09
N GLU A 116 -2.94 0.96 -0.54
CA GLU A 116 -2.82 0.80 -2.00
C GLU A 116 -4.12 1.22 -2.72
N GLU A 117 -3.99 1.78 -3.92
CA GLU A 117 -5.12 2.28 -4.72
C GLU A 117 -6.05 1.15 -5.19
N GLY A 118 -5.49 -0.04 -5.49
CA GLY A 118 -6.22 -1.19 -6.01
C GLY A 118 -6.93 -2.04 -4.94
N VAL A 119 -6.88 -1.65 -3.66
CA VAL A 119 -7.41 -2.46 -2.54
C VAL A 119 -8.85 -2.93 -2.74
N ARG A 120 -9.69 -2.13 -3.39
CA ARG A 120 -11.11 -2.46 -3.63
C ARG A 120 -11.29 -3.77 -4.40
N ARG A 121 -10.35 -4.10 -5.30
CA ARG A 121 -10.40 -5.32 -6.13
C ARG A 121 -10.18 -6.59 -5.32
N VAL A 122 -9.32 -6.51 -4.30
CA VAL A 122 -8.91 -7.67 -3.49
C VAL A 122 -9.50 -7.66 -2.09
N PHE A 123 -10.29 -6.63 -1.75
CA PHE A 123 -10.83 -6.43 -0.40
C PHE A 123 -11.63 -7.64 0.09
N GLN A 124 -12.52 -8.19 -0.74
CA GLN A 124 -13.34 -9.34 -0.35
C GLN A 124 -12.49 -10.59 -0.15
N SER A 125 -11.47 -10.80 -1.00
CA SER A 125 -10.52 -11.90 -0.85
C SER A 125 -9.74 -11.77 0.47
N ALA A 126 -9.22 -10.58 0.79
CA ALA A 126 -8.53 -10.34 2.06
C ALA A 126 -9.45 -10.49 3.28
N LEU A 127 -10.71 -10.03 3.18
CA LEU A 127 -11.71 -10.21 4.24
C LEU A 127 -12.02 -11.69 4.48
N ALA A 128 -12.20 -12.48 3.42
CA ALA A 128 -12.45 -13.91 3.50
C ALA A 128 -11.28 -14.66 4.17
N VAL A 129 -10.05 -14.25 3.85
CA VAL A 129 -8.84 -14.77 4.51
C VAL A 129 -8.89 -14.53 6.02
N TYR A 130 -9.17 -13.30 6.48
CA TYR A 130 -9.32 -13.03 7.92
C TYR A 130 -10.50 -13.76 8.57
N ALA A 131 -11.61 -13.92 7.85
CA ALA A 131 -12.79 -14.64 8.34
C ALA A 131 -12.49 -16.13 8.61
N ARG A 132 -11.67 -16.78 7.77
CA ARG A 132 -11.22 -18.18 7.98
C ARG A 132 -10.52 -18.37 9.33
N TYR A 133 -9.85 -17.34 9.84
CA TYR A 133 -9.16 -17.35 11.13
C TYR A 133 -9.96 -16.66 12.25
N GLN A 134 -11.26 -16.40 12.04
CA GLN A 134 -12.16 -15.73 13.00
C GLN A 134 -11.73 -14.30 13.38
N ARG A 135 -10.91 -13.64 12.55
CA ARG A 135 -10.38 -12.28 12.78
C ARG A 135 -11.02 -11.22 11.89
N GLN A 136 -12.22 -11.47 11.38
CA GLN A 136 -12.92 -10.54 10.48
C GLN A 136 -13.05 -9.13 11.08
N GLN A 137 -13.31 -9.04 12.38
CA GLN A 137 -13.48 -7.75 13.06
C GLN A 137 -12.19 -6.93 13.08
N ASP A 138 -11.03 -7.59 13.24
CA ASP A 138 -9.73 -6.94 13.24
C ASP A 138 -9.45 -6.30 11.88
N PHE A 139 -9.73 -7.02 10.79
CA PHE A 139 -9.59 -6.48 9.44
C PHE A 139 -10.49 -5.27 9.19
N ARG A 140 -11.73 -5.29 9.71
CA ARG A 140 -12.65 -4.14 9.65
C ARG A 140 -12.14 -2.95 10.46
N ASN A 141 -11.51 -3.18 11.60
CA ASN A 141 -10.90 -2.13 12.40
C ASN A 141 -9.70 -1.50 11.65
N ILE A 142 -8.88 -2.32 10.99
CA ILE A 142 -7.78 -1.85 10.12
C ILE A 142 -8.33 -0.99 8.97
N GLN A 143 -9.39 -1.44 8.29
CA GLN A 143 -10.07 -0.67 7.25
C GLN A 143 -10.53 0.71 7.76
N LYS A 144 -11.18 0.75 8.93
CA LYS A 144 -11.66 1.99 9.56
C LYS A 144 -10.50 2.93 9.90
N ALA A 145 -9.44 2.42 10.51
CA ALA A 145 -8.26 3.21 10.86
C ALA A 145 -7.60 3.83 9.61
N ALA A 146 -7.46 3.06 8.53
CA ALA A 146 -6.94 3.56 7.26
C ALA A 146 -7.84 4.65 6.65
N ALA A 147 -9.15 4.48 6.69
CA ALA A 147 -10.09 5.50 6.20
C ALA A 147 -9.99 6.80 7.01
N LEU A 148 -9.91 6.71 8.35
CA LEU A 148 -9.74 7.87 9.23
C LEU A 148 -8.42 8.60 8.92
N ALA A 149 -7.32 7.88 8.74
CA ALA A 149 -6.03 8.47 8.40
C ALA A 149 -6.09 9.29 7.09
N ARG A 150 -6.77 8.77 6.06
CA ARG A 150 -6.94 9.50 4.79
C ARG A 150 -7.73 10.79 4.95
N ILE A 151 -8.81 10.77 5.73
CA ILE A 151 -9.62 11.96 6.02
C ILE A 151 -8.80 13.01 6.78
N SER A 152 -7.99 12.58 7.76
CA SER A 152 -7.10 13.48 8.51
C SER A 152 -6.05 14.13 7.61
N THR A 153 -5.46 13.37 6.67
CA THR A 153 -4.50 13.93 5.70
C THR A 153 -5.16 14.88 4.70
N GLU A 154 -6.39 14.61 4.26
CA GLU A 154 -7.15 15.47 3.35
C GLU A 154 -7.54 16.80 4.02
N THR A 155 -7.97 16.74 5.29
CA THR A 155 -8.30 17.93 6.08
C THR A 155 -7.05 18.80 6.32
N ALA A 156 -5.91 18.19 6.61
CA ALA A 156 -4.64 18.89 6.77
C ALA A 156 -4.13 19.51 5.44
N GLY A 157 -4.36 18.85 4.30
CA GLY A 157 -4.03 19.35 2.97
C GLY A 157 -4.92 20.52 2.52
N ALA A 158 -6.22 20.45 2.79
CA ALA A 158 -7.20 21.48 2.43
C ALA A 158 -6.97 22.81 3.18
N THR A 159 -6.37 22.77 4.37
CA THR A 159 -6.08 23.97 5.17
C THR A 159 -4.87 24.76 4.62
N LYS A 160 -4.11 24.20 3.66
CA LYS A 160 -2.86 24.80 3.14
C LYS A 160 -3.02 25.61 1.84
N VAL A 161 -4.22 25.73 1.28
CA VAL A 161 -4.49 26.43 -0.01
C VAL A 161 -5.48 27.59 0.15
N VAL A 162 -5.31 28.40 1.19
CA VAL A 162 -5.91 29.74 1.24
C VAL A 162 -4.78 30.75 1.35
N THR A 163 -4.12 31.01 0.23
CA THR A 163 -3.41 32.28 0.01
C THR A 163 -4.47 33.35 -0.22
N PRO A 164 -4.62 34.37 0.63
CA PRO A 164 -5.43 35.53 0.28
C PRO A 164 -4.69 36.30 -0.82
N ASP A 165 -5.27 36.27 -2.02
CA ASP A 165 -4.92 37.16 -3.13
C ASP A 165 -5.44 38.58 -2.86
N ALA A 166 -4.76 39.57 -3.47
CA ALA A 166 -5.06 41.00 -3.59
C ALA A 166 -4.44 41.98 -2.56
N ALA A 167 -3.25 42.49 -2.91
CA ALA A 167 -2.88 43.89 -2.68
C ALA A 167 -2.63 44.56 -4.07
N PRO A 168 -3.21 45.73 -4.39
CA PRO A 168 -3.00 46.40 -5.68
C PRO A 168 -1.60 47.04 -5.79
N PRO A 169 -1.11 47.33 -7.01
CA PRO A 169 0.24 47.85 -7.24
C PRO A 169 0.32 49.36 -6.94
N GLU A 170 1.16 49.74 -5.97
CA GLU A 170 1.54 51.14 -5.74
C GLU A 170 2.77 51.47 -6.58
N VAL A 171 2.57 52.38 -7.53
CA VAL A 171 3.56 52.90 -8.47
C VAL A 171 4.61 53.73 -7.73
N ALA A 172 5.87 53.33 -7.86
CA ALA A 172 7.02 54.07 -7.36
C ALA A 172 7.21 55.37 -8.16
N ALA A 173 7.09 56.52 -7.48
CA ALA A 173 7.50 57.81 -8.01
C ALA A 173 8.87 58.21 -7.43
N GLU A 174 9.77 58.55 -8.35
CA GLU A 174 11.16 58.95 -8.14
C GLU A 174 11.32 60.29 -7.40
N LYS A 175 12.50 60.42 -6.79
CA LYS A 175 13.00 61.56 -6.01
C LYS A 175 13.10 62.85 -6.83
N SER A 176 12.95 64.01 -6.18
CA SER A 176 14.06 64.94 -5.88
C SER A 176 13.64 66.43 -5.81
N THR A 177 14.21 67.11 -4.79
CA THR A 177 14.64 68.53 -4.76
C THR A 177 13.64 69.65 -4.39
N MET A 178 13.73 70.07 -3.12
CA MET A 178 14.09 71.41 -2.61
C MET A 178 13.40 72.68 -3.17
N ALA A 179 12.67 73.41 -2.31
CA ALA A 179 12.93 74.83 -1.94
C ALA A 179 11.65 75.54 -1.40
N ALA A 180 11.75 76.11 -0.20
CA ALA A 180 10.92 77.19 0.34
C ALA A 180 11.26 78.54 -0.37
N PRO A 181 10.62 79.71 -0.12
CA PRO A 181 9.79 80.09 1.03
C PRO A 181 8.59 81.04 0.75
N ASP A 182 7.98 81.49 1.85
CA ASP A 182 7.16 82.69 2.05
C ASP A 182 5.80 82.80 1.35
N GLN A 183 4.72 82.88 2.14
CA GLN A 183 4.09 84.17 2.44
C GLN A 183 2.94 84.07 3.46
N VAL A 184 3.13 84.82 4.55
CA VAL A 184 2.23 85.84 5.09
C VAL A 184 0.85 85.41 5.61
N TRP A 185 0.81 85.35 6.94
CA TRP A 185 -0.38 85.41 7.77
C TRP A 185 -0.91 86.87 7.84
N VAL A 186 -2.16 87.09 7.44
CA VAL A 186 -2.95 88.29 7.79
C VAL A 186 -4.37 87.86 8.15
N ALA A 187 -4.78 88.16 9.39
CA ALA A 187 -6.18 88.13 9.83
C ALA A 187 -6.89 89.43 9.44
N PRO A 188 -8.22 89.43 9.31
CA PRO A 188 -8.99 90.33 10.17
C PRO A 188 -10.36 89.80 10.64
N SER A 189 -10.61 89.99 11.94
CA SER A 189 -11.76 90.69 12.54
C SER A 189 -13.22 90.39 12.15
N SER A 190 -13.97 90.08 13.22
CA SER A 190 -15.29 90.60 13.61
C SER A 190 -16.57 89.90 13.12
N ARG A 191 -17.30 89.32 14.09
CA ARG A 191 -18.61 89.79 14.65
C ARG A 191 -19.22 88.63 15.46
N GLN A 192 -19.34 88.78 16.79
CA GLN A 192 -20.60 89.17 17.47
C GLN A 192 -21.82 88.35 17.03
N ALA A 193 -22.22 87.41 17.89
CA ALA A 193 -23.57 87.29 18.43
C ALA A 193 -23.47 86.60 19.80
#